data_AF-I4EJM5-F1
#
_entry.id   AF-I4EJM5-F1
#
_cell.length_a   1.000
_cell.length_b   1.000
_cell.length_c   1.000
_cell.angle_alpha   90.00
_cell.angle_beta   90.00
_cell.angle_gamma   90.00
#
_symmetry.space_group_name_H-M   'P 1'
#
loop_
_entity.id
_entity.type
_entity.pdbx_description
1 polymer ?
#
loop_
_entity_poly.entity_id
_entity_poly.type
_entity_poly.pdbx_seq_one_letter_code
_entity_poly.pdbx_strand_id
1 'polypeptide(L)' 'MHNIRTRDGEGVIWVDLHIQVDPELRVDRAHDIASAVAARVEQELNAPADVTVHVEPADMAHLRPERGHNPWR' A
#
# COMPACT_ATOMS: atom_id res chain seq x y z
N MET A 1 -4.40 -5.80 0.10
CA MET A 1 -4.03 -4.51 -0.53
C MET A 1 -5.28 -3.89 -1.11
N HIS A 2 -5.49 -2.60 -0.91
CA HIS A 2 -6.61 -1.85 -1.48
C HIS A 2 -6.21 -0.39 -1.73
N ASN A 3 -7.12 0.38 -2.33
CA ASN A 3 -6.97 1.82 -2.57
C ASN A 3 -5.61 2.21 -3.17
N ILE A 4 -5.32 1.68 -4.37
CA ILE A 4 -4.10 2.03 -5.10
C ILE A 4 -4.39 3.29 -5.90
N ARG A 5 -3.66 4.37 -5.60
CA ARG A 5 -3.76 5.62 -6.35
C ARG A 5 -2.40 5.97 -6.93
N THR A 6 -2.39 6.25 -8.23
CA THR A 6 -1.24 6.76 -8.95
C THR A 6 -1.51 8.18 -9.41
N ARG A 7 -0.47 9.01 -9.36
CA ARG A 7 -0.44 10.34 -9.98
C ARG A 7 0.86 10.49 -10.73
N ASP A 8 0.80 11.06 -11.92
CA ASP A 8 1.97 11.41 -12.71
C ASP A 8 2.07 12.94 -12.86
N GLY A 9 3.29 13.45 -12.90
CA GLY A 9 3.57 14.88 -13.00
C GLY A 9 5.07 15.15 -12.87
N GLU A 10 5.57 16.14 -13.61
CA GLU A 10 6.99 16.56 -13.56
C GLU A 10 8.02 15.41 -13.75
N GLY A 11 7.63 14.32 -14.43
CA GLY A 11 8.50 13.17 -14.66
C GLY A 11 8.68 12.21 -13.48
N VAL A 12 7.86 12.37 -12.42
CA VAL A 12 7.83 11.49 -11.25
C VAL A 12 6.46 10.83 -11.13
N ILE A 13 6.45 9.58 -10.68
CA ILE A 13 5.23 8.83 -10.36
C ILE A 13 5.04 8.82 -8.84
N TRP A 14 3.91 9.32 -8.36
CA TRP A 14 3.52 9.14 -6.96
C TRP A 14 2.54 7.98 -6.84
N VAL A 15 2.84 7.07 -5.93
CA VAL A 15 1.98 5.92 -5.62
C VAL A 15 1.58 6.01 -4.15
N ASP A 16 0.28 5.90 -3.90
CA ASP A 16 -0.28 5.76 -2.56
C ASP A 16 -1.03 4.43 -2.50
N LEU A 17 -0.70 3.57 -1.54
CA LEU A 17 -1.29 2.24 -1.41
C LEU A 17 -1.54 1.88 0.04
N HIS A 18 -2.56 1.05 0.26
CA HIS A 18 -2.87 0.51 1.59
C HIS A 18 -2.52 -0.98 1.65
N ILE A 19 -1.69 -1.34 2.63
CA ILE A 19 -1.44 -2.73 3.02
C ILE A 19 -2.14 -3.05 4.34
N GLN A 20 -2.40 -4.32 4.52
CA GLN A 20 -2.98 -4.83 5.76
C GLN A 20 -2.05 -5.88 6.34
N VAL A 21 -1.79 -5.76 7.63
CA VAL A 21 -0.89 -6.66 8.39
C VAL A 21 -1.63 -7.25 9.58
N ASP A 22 -1.03 -8.25 10.21
CA ASP A 22 -1.56 -8.81 11.45
C ASP A 22 -1.73 -7.68 12.51
N PRO A 23 -2.91 -7.52 13.14
CA PRO A 23 -3.14 -6.50 14.16
C PRO A 23 -2.24 -6.62 15.40
N GLU A 24 -1.70 -7.81 15.67
CA GLU A 24 -0.76 -8.05 16.77
C GLU A 24 0.71 -7.86 16.33
N LEU A 25 0.95 -7.52 15.06
CA LEU A 25 2.28 -7.27 14.55
C LEU A 25 2.88 -6.03 15.22
N ARG A 26 4.11 -6.17 15.70
CA ARG A 26 4.86 -5.03 16.23
C ARG A 26 5.05 -3.96 15.15
N VAL A 27 4.98 -2.70 15.59
CA VAL A 27 5.10 -1.52 14.72
C VAL A 27 6.42 -1.50 13.94
N ASP A 28 7.53 -1.93 14.53
CA ASP A 28 8.83 -2.01 13.85
C ASP A 28 8.79 -3.01 12.66
N ARG A 29 8.18 -4.17 12.85
CA ARG A 29 7.99 -5.16 11.78
C ARG A 29 7.00 -4.69 10.73
N ALA A 30 5.95 -3.97 11.12
CA ALA A 30 5.02 -3.35 10.19
C ALA A 30 5.72 -2.30 9.30
N HIS A 31 6.63 -1.50 9.89
CA HIS A 31 7.47 -0.55 9.16
C HIS A 31 8.39 -1.26 8.17
N ASP A 32 9.10 -2.32 8.60
CA ASP A 32 9.97 -3.11 7.71
C ASP A 32 9.22 -3.61 6.47
N ILE A 33 7.99 -4.12 6.67
CA ILE A 33 7.12 -4.59 5.58
C ILE A 33 6.75 -3.43 4.66
N ALA A 34 6.32 -2.29 5.21
CA ALA A 34 5.94 -1.12 4.43
C ALA A 34 7.11 -0.60 3.58
N SER A 35 8.31 -0.50 4.16
CA SER A 35 9.53 -0.10 3.45
C SER A 35 9.91 -1.08 2.33
N ALA A 36 9.80 -2.38 2.59
CA ALA A 36 10.06 -3.40 1.57
C ALA A 36 9.06 -3.32 0.41
N VAL A 37 7.78 -3.08 0.69
CA VAL A 37 6.73 -2.89 -0.33
C VAL A 37 7.02 -1.64 -1.16
N ALA A 38 7.30 -0.50 -0.52
CA ALA A 38 7.62 0.75 -1.22
C ALA A 38 8.81 0.58 -2.18
N ALA A 39 9.94 0.07 -1.66
CA ALA A 39 11.14 -0.17 -2.45
C ALA A 39 10.90 -1.13 -3.62
N ARG A 40 10.09 -2.18 -3.42
CA ARG A 40 9.77 -3.13 -4.49
C ARG A 40 8.91 -2.49 -5.58
N VAL A 41 7.94 -1.64 -5.22
CA VAL A 41 7.12 -0.91 -6.18
C VAL A 41 7.97 0.08 -6.96
N GLU A 42 8.82 0.85 -6.30
CA GLU A 42 9.75 1.80 -6.95
C GLU A 42 10.66 1.09 -7.96
N GLN A 43 11.22 -0.06 -7.60
CA GLN A 43 12.11 -0.85 -8.47
C GLN A 43 11.43 -1.41 -9.72
N GLU A 44 10.12 -1.66 -9.67
CA GLU A 44 9.36 -2.20 -10.81
C GLU A 44 8.89 -1.10 -11.77
N LEU A 45 8.94 0.17 -11.35
CA LEU A 45 8.58 1.30 -12.19
C LEU A 45 9.80 1.75 -13.01
N ASN A 46 9.63 1.86 -14.33
CA ASN A 46 10.66 2.35 -15.25
C ASN A 46 10.84 3.88 -15.23
N ALA A 47 10.43 4.54 -14.15
CA ALA A 47 10.49 5.98 -13.97
C ALA A 47 10.73 6.30 -12.48
N PRO A 48 11.31 7.47 -12.15
CA PRO A 48 11.41 7.91 -10.77
C PRO A 48 10.04 7.85 -10.08
N ALA A 49 9.98 7.23 -8.91
CA ALA A 49 8.75 7.06 -8.18
C ALA A 49 8.94 7.37 -6.70
N ASP A 50 7.87 7.86 -6.07
CA ASP A 50 7.75 8.09 -4.64
C ASP A 50 6.52 7.30 -4.16
N VAL A 51 6.76 6.29 -3.33
CA VAL A 51 5.73 5.34 -2.89
C VAL A 51 5.42 5.51 -1.41
N THR A 52 4.20 5.95 -1.11
CA THR A 52 3.64 6.01 0.25
C THR A 52 2.80 4.76 0.54
N VAL A 53 3.12 4.08 1.66
CA VAL A 53 2.43 2.87 2.10
C VAL A 53 1.71 3.13 3.43
N HIS A 54 0.39 3.08 3.40
CA HIS A 54 -0.45 3.12 4.61
C HIS A 54 -0.61 1.70 5.15
N VAL A 55 -0.38 1.52 6.45
CA VAL A 55 -0.50 0.24 7.14
C VAL A 55 -1.75 0.22 7.99
N GLU A 56 -2.59 -0.79 7.78
CA GLU A 56 -3.81 -1.03 8.54
C GLU A 56 -3.81 -2.43 9.17
N PRO A 57 -4.50 -2.66 10.29
CA PRO A 57 -4.74 -4.01 10.78
C PRO A 57 -5.66 -4.77 9.81
N ALA A 58 -5.39 -6.05 9.57
CA ALA A 58 -6.32 -6.93 8.90
C ALA A 58 -7.53 -7.23 9.79
N ASP A 59 -8.74 -7.16 9.23
CA ASP A 59 -9.98 -7.56 9.92
C ASP A 59 -10.66 -8.74 9.23
N MET A 60 -11.67 -9.31 9.89
CA MET A 60 -12.44 -10.45 9.39
C MET A 60 -13.29 -10.13 8.14
N ALA A 61 -13.60 -8.85 7.88
CA ALA A 61 -14.29 -8.45 6.64
C ALA A 61 -13.32 -8.50 5.44
N HIS A 62 -12.03 -8.30 5.70
CA HIS A 62 -10.98 -8.21 4.70
C HIS A 62 -10.35 -9.55 4.26
N LEU A 63 -10.63 -10.64 4.99
CA LEU A 63 -10.25 -12.02 4.64
C LEU A 63 -11.26 -12.70 3.69
N ARG A 64 -12.33 -12.01 3.28
CA ARG A 64 -13.24 -12.52 2.25
C ARG A 64 -12.60 -12.37 0.86
N PRO A 65 -12.70 -13.39 -0.02
CA PRO A 65 -12.11 -13.36 -1.36
C PRO A 65 -12.71 -12.29 -2.29
N GLU A 66 -13.77 -11.61 -1.89
CA GLU A 66 -14.48 -10.62 -2.70
C GLU A 66 -14.38 -9.23 -2.06
N ARG A 67 -13.52 -8.36 -2.59
CA ARG A 67 -13.56 -6.92 -2.27
C ARG A 67 -14.26 -6.15 -3.37
N GLY A 68 -15.48 -5.71 -3.10
CA GLY A 68 -16.03 -4.49 -3.71
C GLY A 68 -15.52 -3.27 -2.93
N HIS A 69 -14.54 -2.55 -3.47
CA HIS A 69 -14.07 -1.28 -2.90
C HIS A 69 -15.00 -0.15 -3.37
N ASN A 70 -15.66 0.55 -2.43
CA ASN A 70 -16.44 1.77 -2.71
C ASN A 70 -15.70 3.00 -2.13
N PRO A 71 -15.11 3.86 -2.96
CA PRO A 71 -14.33 5.02 -2.51
C PRO A 71 -15.19 6.24 -2.08
N TRP A 72 -16.52 6.13 -2.02
CA TRP A 72 -17.43 7.25 -1.73
C TRP A 72 -18.44 6.98 -0.59
N ARG A 73 -18.16 6.07 0.34
CA ARG A 73 -19.01 5.84 1.52
C ARG A 73 -18.34 6.29 2.80
#